data_AF-A0A7S3LGS1-F1
#
_entry.id   AF-A0A7S3LGS1-F1
#
_cell.length_a   1.000
_cell.length_b   1.000
_cell.length_c   1.000
_cell.angle_alpha   90.00
_cell.angle_beta   90.00
_cell.angle_gamma   90.00
#
_symmetry.space_group_name_H-M   'P 1'
#
loop_
_entity.id
_entity.type
_entity.pdbx_description
1 polymer ?
#
loop_
_entity_poly.entity_id
_entity_poly.type
_entity_poly.pdbx_seq_one_letter_code
_entity_poly.pdbx_strand_id
1 'polypeptide(L)'
;MLKKEYIPYVAGGIAAVVAGGLALSLLDQGDSKRTEQDVIPSSDELKDGPQPLRVMVSGAAGQIAYSLLPLLSNGYVFGPKQRVVLHLLDIPPAMKALDGVKMELEDGAYPLLAGVSCSSDPVEALKDVDVA
;
A
#
# COMPACT_ATOMS: atom_id res chain seq x y z
N MET A 1 -29.89 -30.52 -21.64
CA MET A 1 -30.56 -29.20 -21.65
C MET A 1 -30.39 -28.58 -20.27
N LEU A 2 -29.44 -27.65 -20.15
CA LEU A 2 -29.29 -26.53 -19.20
C LEU A 2 -27.84 -26.05 -19.27
N LYS A 3 -27.62 -24.94 -19.98
CA LYS A 3 -26.33 -24.25 -20.10
C LYS A 3 -26.07 -23.52 -18.78
N LYS A 4 -24.97 -23.85 -18.09
CA LYS A 4 -24.35 -22.92 -17.14
C LYS A 4 -23.16 -22.30 -17.86
N GLU A 5 -23.31 -21.01 -18.15
CA GLU A 5 -22.34 -20.15 -18.80
C GLU A 5 -21.25 -19.81 -17.77
N TYR A 6 -20.03 -20.32 -18.01
CA TYR A 6 -18.84 -19.99 -17.23
C TYR A 6 -18.17 -18.79 -17.90
N ILE A 7 -18.03 -17.69 -17.17
CA ILE A 7 -17.35 -16.47 -17.62
C ILE A 7 -15.94 -16.51 -17.01
N PRO A 8 -14.88 -16.87 -17.75
CA PRO A 8 -13.53 -16.81 -17.21
C PRO A 8 -13.09 -15.34 -17.08
N TYR A 9 -12.65 -14.97 -15.88
CA TYR A 9 -11.90 -13.75 -15.61
C TYR A 9 -10.54 -13.85 -16.31
N VAL A 10 -10.27 -12.91 -17.23
CA VAL A 10 -9.06 -12.86 -18.05
C VAL A 10 -8.01 -12.03 -17.32
N ALA A 11 -6.99 -12.67 -16.75
CA ALA A 11 -5.78 -12.01 -16.29
C ALA A 11 -4.55 -12.81 -16.76
N GLY A 12 -3.84 -12.27 -17.76
CA GLY A 12 -2.65 -12.83 -18.40
C GLY A 12 -2.98 -13.97 -19.36
N GLY A 13 -2.91 -13.82 -20.69
CA GLY A 13 -1.65 -13.89 -21.45
C GLY A 13 -0.96 -15.22 -21.15
N ILE A 14 -1.03 -16.29 -21.96
CA ILE A 14 -0.43 -16.54 -23.30
C ILE A 14 -0.95 -17.91 -23.79
N ALA A 15 -1.02 -18.32 -25.07
CA ALA A 15 -0.67 -17.77 -26.37
C ALA A 15 -1.34 -18.64 -27.47
N ALA A 16 -1.28 -18.14 -28.71
CA ALA A 16 -1.64 -18.81 -29.95
C ALA A 16 -0.87 -20.13 -30.21
N VAL A 17 -1.51 -21.00 -31.01
CA VAL A 17 -1.15 -22.37 -31.40
C VAL A 17 -0.21 -22.40 -32.61
N VAL A 18 0.87 -23.22 -32.61
CA VAL A 18 1.52 -23.73 -33.84
C VAL A 18 2.10 -25.14 -33.65
N ALA A 19 1.80 -26.01 -34.61
CA ALA A 19 2.34 -27.36 -34.77
C ALA A 19 3.74 -27.34 -35.41
N GLY A 20 4.63 -28.22 -34.92
CA GLY A 20 5.83 -28.66 -35.63
C GLY A 20 7.12 -27.89 -35.34
N GLY A 21 8.01 -28.51 -34.55
CA GLY A 21 9.47 -28.32 -34.63
C GLY A 21 10.07 -27.07 -33.98
N LEU A 22 10.85 -27.29 -32.91
CA LEU A 22 11.85 -26.39 -32.30
C LEU A 22 11.43 -24.94 -31.99
N ALA A 23 11.26 -24.63 -30.70
CA ALA A 23 12.08 -23.66 -29.96
C ALA A 23 11.51 -23.46 -28.55
N LEU A 24 12.16 -24.12 -27.58
CA LEU A 24 11.91 -23.98 -26.16
C LEU A 24 12.56 -22.68 -25.66
N SER A 25 11.88 -21.54 -25.77
CA SER A 25 12.35 -20.27 -25.17
C SER A 25 11.25 -19.21 -25.09
N LEU A 26 10.21 -19.45 -24.29
CA LEU A 26 9.25 -18.42 -23.86
C LEU A 26 8.49 -18.89 -22.60
N LEU A 27 9.25 -19.39 -21.62
CA LEU A 27 8.84 -19.25 -20.23
C LEU A 27 9.14 -17.81 -19.86
N ASP A 28 8.06 -17.05 -19.67
CA ASP A 28 7.94 -16.02 -18.66
C ASP A 28 9.29 -15.50 -18.13
N GLN A 29 9.83 -14.47 -18.79
CA GLN A 29 10.80 -13.59 -18.15
C GLN A 29 10.07 -12.78 -17.08
N GLY A 30 9.53 -13.47 -16.07
CA GLY A 30 9.36 -12.89 -14.75
C GLY A 30 10.77 -12.51 -14.30
N ASP A 31 11.03 -11.21 -14.25
CA ASP A 31 12.26 -10.66 -13.70
C ASP A 31 12.36 -11.09 -12.24
N SER A 32 12.97 -12.27 -12.04
CA SER A 32 13.17 -12.91 -10.75
C SER A 32 14.33 -12.25 -9.98
N LYS A 33 14.51 -10.95 -10.17
CA LYS A 33 15.42 -10.10 -9.43
C LYS A 33 14.68 -8.87 -8.91
N ARG A 34 13.66 -9.08 -8.07
CA ARG A 34 13.50 -8.13 -6.95
C ARG A 34 14.60 -8.43 -5.96
N THR A 35 15.74 -7.78 -6.16
CA THR A 35 16.81 -7.76 -5.18
C THR A 35 16.36 -6.94 -3.97
N GLU A 36 16.97 -7.11 -2.79
CA GLU A 36 16.69 -6.23 -1.63
C GLU A 36 16.87 -4.74 -1.97
N GLN A 37 17.63 -4.45 -3.04
CA GLN A 37 17.82 -3.12 -3.62
C GLN A 37 16.58 -2.53 -4.33
N ASP A 38 15.58 -3.35 -4.70
CA ASP A 38 14.37 -2.91 -5.43
C ASP A 38 13.16 -2.68 -4.51
N VAL A 39 13.28 -2.99 -3.21
CA VAL A 39 12.17 -2.95 -2.23
C VAL A 39 12.09 -1.60 -1.51
N ILE A 40 13.21 -0.88 -1.41
CA ILE A 40 13.31 0.40 -0.71
C ILE A 40 13.73 1.46 -1.74
N PRO A 41 12.84 2.40 -2.11
CA PRO A 41 13.18 3.51 -3.00
C PRO A 41 14.38 4.27 -2.43
N SER A 42 15.32 4.66 -3.30
CA SER A 42 16.47 5.46 -2.88
C SER A 42 16.03 6.83 -2.33
N SER A 43 16.88 7.46 -1.51
CA SER A 43 16.57 8.77 -0.92
C SER A 43 16.31 9.86 -1.96
N ASP A 44 16.91 9.75 -3.15
CA ASP A 44 16.73 10.73 -4.23
C ASP A 44 15.40 10.50 -4.95
N GLU A 45 14.99 9.24 -5.16
CA GLU A 45 13.65 8.91 -5.68
C GLU A 45 12.52 9.35 -4.73
N LEU A 46 12.74 9.31 -3.42
CA LEU A 46 11.76 9.81 -2.44
C LEU A 46 11.65 11.34 -2.40
N LYS A 47 12.70 12.06 -2.85
CA LYS A 47 12.73 13.54 -2.92
C LYS A 47 12.14 14.06 -4.23
N ASP A 48 12.41 13.37 -5.33
CA ASP A 48 11.95 13.77 -6.67
C ASP A 48 10.57 13.19 -7.02
N GLY A 49 10.01 12.36 -6.14
CA GLY A 49 8.69 11.74 -6.27
C GLY A 49 7.51 12.71 -6.08
N PRO A 50 6.28 12.26 -6.37
CA PRO A 50 5.07 13.05 -6.14
C PRO A 50 4.93 13.44 -4.66
N GLN A 51 4.22 14.54 -4.42
CA GLN A 51 3.93 15.00 -3.06
C GLN A 51 3.27 13.86 -2.25
N PRO A 52 3.64 13.67 -0.97
CA PRO A 52 3.02 12.66 -0.13
C PRO A 52 1.51 12.89 -0.01
N LEU A 53 0.74 11.81 -0.17
CA LEU A 53 -0.71 11.82 0.01
C LEU A 53 -1.04 11.86 1.49
N ARG A 54 -1.88 12.80 1.91
CA ARG A 54 -2.30 12.94 3.32
C ARG A 54 -3.56 12.11 3.53
N VAL A 55 -3.41 11.04 4.30
CA VAL A 55 -4.47 10.04 4.52
C VAL A 55 -4.89 10.08 5.97
N MET A 56 -6.15 10.40 6.22
CA MET A 56 -6.74 10.33 7.53
C MET A 56 -7.35 8.96 7.77
N VAL A 57 -7.14 8.41 8.96
CA VAL A 57 -7.76 7.14 9.37
C VAL A 57 -8.46 7.38 10.70
N SER A 58 -9.78 7.24 10.70
CA SER A 58 -10.60 7.29 11.91
C SER A 58 -10.68 5.93 12.60
N GLY A 59 -10.85 5.94 13.93
CA GLY A 59 -10.79 4.71 14.72
C GLY A 59 -9.42 4.03 14.61
N ALA A 60 -8.36 4.83 14.50
CA ALA A 60 -7.02 4.37 14.16
C ALA A 60 -6.36 3.49 15.22
N ALA A 61 -6.84 3.49 16.48
CA ALA A 61 -6.42 2.54 17.51
C ALA A 61 -7.18 1.19 17.42
N GLY A 62 -8.15 1.07 16.51
CA GLY A 62 -8.96 -0.13 16.31
C GLY A 62 -8.27 -1.23 15.52
N GLN A 63 -8.78 -2.45 15.63
CA GLN A 63 -8.18 -3.65 15.01
C GLN A 63 -8.20 -3.64 13.47
N ILE A 64 -9.21 -3.00 12.87
CA ILE A 64 -9.29 -2.83 11.40
C ILE A 64 -8.16 -1.89 10.95
N ALA A 65 -8.02 -0.74 11.61
CA ALA A 65 -6.97 0.21 11.31
C ALA A 65 -5.57 -0.41 11.54
N TYR A 66 -5.38 -1.14 12.64
CA TYR A 66 -4.13 -1.84 12.92
C TYR A 66 -3.67 -2.77 11.77
N SER A 67 -4.62 -3.44 11.10
CA SER A 67 -4.32 -4.27 9.94
C SER A 67 -4.13 -3.47 8.64
N LEU A 68 -4.78 -2.31 8.51
CA LEU A 68 -4.76 -1.45 7.33
C LEU A 68 -3.51 -0.57 7.24
N LEU A 69 -3.06 -0.01 8.36
CA LEU A 69 -1.99 1.00 8.41
C LEU A 69 -0.65 0.49 7.82
N PRO A 70 -0.22 -0.76 8.04
CA PRO A 70 0.95 -1.31 7.35
C PRO A 70 0.76 -1.44 5.83
N LEU A 71 -0.46 -1.68 5.36
CA LEU A 71 -0.75 -1.79 3.92
C LEU A 71 -0.67 -0.42 3.23
N LEU A 72 -1.18 0.62 3.90
CA LEU A 72 -1.03 2.00 3.46
C LEU A 72 0.46 2.40 3.42
N SER A 73 1.19 2.12 4.50
CA SER A 73 2.59 2.51 4.67
C SER A 73 3.56 1.78 3.72
N ASN A 74 3.20 0.58 3.24
CA ASN A 74 3.95 -0.17 2.24
C ASN A 74 3.53 0.13 0.78
N GLY A 75 2.53 0.98 0.56
CA GLY A 75 2.08 1.33 -0.79
C GLY A 75 1.20 0.26 -1.47
N TYR A 76 0.64 -0.71 -0.73
CA TYR A 76 -0.27 -1.70 -1.31
C TYR A 76 -1.60 -1.10 -1.79
N VAL A 77 -1.99 0.05 -1.22
CA VAL A 77 -3.27 0.71 -1.52
C VAL A 77 -3.12 1.74 -2.63
N PHE A 78 -2.11 2.62 -2.54
CA PHE A 78 -1.93 3.74 -3.47
C PHE A 78 -0.82 3.53 -4.51
N GLY A 79 -0.10 2.40 -4.42
CA GLY A 79 0.95 2.01 -5.35
C GLY A 79 2.36 2.14 -4.78
N PRO A 80 3.34 1.46 -5.40
CA PRO A 80 4.68 1.22 -4.83
C PRO A 80 5.60 2.45 -4.79
N LYS A 81 5.15 3.60 -5.29
CA LYS A 81 5.91 4.86 -5.32
C LYS A 81 5.19 6.02 -4.65
N GLN A 82 3.95 5.83 -4.21
CA GLN A 82 3.18 6.89 -3.58
C GLN A 82 3.52 6.95 -2.10
N ARG A 83 4.16 8.04 -1.67
CA ARG A 83 4.40 8.32 -0.25
C ARG A 83 3.11 8.74 0.44
N VAL A 84 2.98 8.45 1.72
CA VAL A 84 1.82 8.80 2.54
C VAL A 84 2.22 9.51 3.82
N VAL A 85 1.41 10.47 4.25
CA VAL A 85 1.42 11.01 5.61
C VAL A 85 0.13 10.56 6.28
N LEU A 86 0.24 9.91 7.43
CA LEU A 86 -0.90 9.35 8.14
C LEU A 86 -1.39 10.29 9.24
N HIS A 87 -2.65 10.69 9.14
CA HIS A 87 -3.37 11.47 10.15
C HIS A 87 -4.29 10.53 10.92
N LEU A 88 -3.87 10.10 12.11
CA LEU A 88 -4.59 9.12 12.90
C LEU A 88 -5.56 9.82 13.85
N LEU A 89 -6.86 9.59 13.67
CA LEU A 89 -7.92 10.11 14.52
C LEU A 89 -8.51 8.99 15.37
N ASP A 90 -8.63 9.23 16.68
CA ASP A 90 -9.44 8.40 17.55
C ASP A 90 -10.06 9.22 18.69
N ILE A 91 -10.91 8.60 19.51
CA ILE A 91 -11.55 9.27 20.64
C ILE A 91 -10.54 9.51 21.79
N PRO A 92 -10.75 10.52 22.66
CA PRO A 92 -9.83 10.82 23.76
C PRO A 92 -9.43 9.61 24.65
N PRO A 93 -10.34 8.66 24.99
CA PRO A 93 -9.98 7.47 25.75
C PRO A 93 -9.00 6.52 25.03
N ALA A 94 -8.93 6.57 23.71
CA ALA A 94 -8.09 5.71 22.88
C ALA A 94 -6.70 6.29 22.64
N MET A 95 -6.42 7.54 23.02
CA MET A 95 -5.16 8.24 22.69
C MET A 95 -3.90 7.50 23.13
N LYS A 96 -3.93 6.84 24.29
CA LYS A 96 -2.79 6.03 24.75
C LYS A 96 -2.50 4.85 23.81
N ALA A 97 -3.55 4.20 23.32
CA ALA A 97 -3.40 3.10 22.35
C ALA A 97 -2.98 3.64 20.97
N LEU A 98 -3.53 4.79 20.57
CA LEU A 98 -3.19 5.48 19.34
C LEU A 98 -1.70 5.89 19.28
N ASP A 99 -1.16 6.38 20.41
CA ASP A 99 0.27 6.67 20.54
C ASP A 99 1.12 5.41 20.38
N GLY A 100 0.66 4.27 20.89
CA GLY A 100 1.30 2.97 20.67
C GLY A 100 1.33 2.58 19.19
N VAL A 101 0.20 2.73 18.49
CA VAL A 101 0.13 2.49 17.03
C VAL A 101 1.10 3.39 16.27
N LYS A 102 1.22 4.67 16.66
CA LYS A 102 2.19 5.59 16.09
C LYS A 102 3.63 5.09 16.30
N MET A 103 3.99 4.68 17.51
CA MET A 103 5.33 4.15 17.81
C MET A 103 5.66 2.95 16.93
N GLU A 104 4.72 2.02 16.76
CA GLU A 104 4.92 0.86 15.90
C GLU A 104 5.09 1.23 14.42
N LEU A 105 4.36 2.23 13.93
CA LEU A 105 4.52 2.73 12.56
C LEU A 105 5.88 3.41 12.34
N GLU A 106 6.36 4.18 13.32
CA GLU A 106 7.67 4.82 13.29
C GLU A 106 8.80 3.80 13.36
N ASP A 107 8.65 2.74 14.16
CA ASP A 107 9.60 1.63 14.29
C ASP A 107 9.56 0.67 13.08
N GLY A 108 8.45 0.63 12.34
CA GLY A 108 8.23 -0.26 11.20
C GLY A 108 9.08 0.03 9.96
N ALA A 109 9.85 1.13 9.95
CA ALA A 109 10.80 1.52 8.91
C ALA A 109 10.23 1.50 7.47
N TYR A 110 8.96 1.91 7.32
CA TYR A 110 8.28 1.93 6.02
C TYR A 110 8.83 3.05 5.11
N PRO A 111 9.43 2.73 3.94
CA PRO A 111 10.06 3.76 3.09
C PRO A 111 9.09 4.80 2.53
N LEU A 112 7.82 4.41 2.32
CA LEU A 112 6.77 5.28 1.78
C LEU A 112 6.05 6.08 2.86
N LEU A 113 6.28 5.79 4.14
CA LEU A 113 5.70 6.55 5.25
C LEU A 113 6.50 7.84 5.48
N ALA A 114 5.94 8.96 5.07
CA ALA A 114 6.57 10.27 5.18
C ALA A 114 6.34 10.96 6.53
N GLY A 115 5.34 10.53 7.30
CA GLY A 115 5.07 11.05 8.64
C GLY A 115 3.78 10.49 9.24
N VAL A 116 3.65 10.60 10.55
CA VAL A 116 2.48 10.19 11.33
C VAL A 116 2.14 11.26 12.35
N SER A 117 0.85 11.60 12.44
CA SER A 117 0.32 12.49 13.49
C SER A 117 -0.91 11.86 14.13
N CYS A 118 -1.10 12.09 15.43
CA CYS A 118 -2.25 11.59 16.18
C CYS A 118 -3.08 12.76 16.69
N SER A 119 -4.40 12.62 16.67
CA SER A 119 -5.33 13.61 17.21
C SER A 119 -6.57 12.94 17.78
N SER A 120 -7.21 13.62 18.74
CA SER A 120 -8.61 13.34 19.11
C SER A 120 -9.58 14.45 18.70
N ASP A 121 -9.07 15.49 18.06
CA ASP A 121 -9.85 16.54 17.43
C ASP A 121 -9.99 16.23 15.92
N PRO A 122 -11.23 15.98 15.44
CA PRO A 122 -11.48 15.77 14.02
C PRO A 122 -11.09 16.96 13.15
N VAL A 123 -11.19 18.20 13.65
CA VAL A 123 -10.88 19.41 12.87
C VAL A 123 -9.40 19.45 12.54
N GLU A 124 -8.55 19.19 13.53
CA GLU A 124 -7.10 19.10 13.33
C GLU A 124 -6.72 17.88 12.49
N ALA A 125 -7.38 16.73 12.72
CA ALA A 125 -7.06 15.49 11.97
C ALA A 125 -7.40 15.59 10.48
N LEU A 126 -8.47 16.31 10.12
CA LEU A 126 -8.92 16.49 8.73
C LEU A 126 -8.20 17.62 7.99
N LYS A 127 -7.34 18.37 8.67
CA LYS A 127 -6.67 19.51 8.06
C LYS A 127 -5.73 19.08 6.94
N ASP A 128 -5.94 19.65 5.75
CA ASP A 128 -5.17 19.42 4.54
C ASP A 128 -5.14 17.94 4.08
N VAL A 129 -6.16 17.15 4.43
CA VAL A 129 -6.25 15.73 4.08
C VAL A 129 -6.76 15.54 2.65
N ASP A 130 -6.13 14.63 1.90
CA ASP A 130 -6.51 14.28 0.53
C ASP A 130 -7.52 13.12 0.50
N VAL A 131 -7.40 12.17 1.43
CA VAL A 131 -8.25 10.97 1.54
C VAL A 131 -8.55 10.68 3.02
N ALA A 132 -9.79 10.33 3.35
CA ALA A 132 -10.23 9.97 4.71
C ALA A 132 -11.11 8.71 4.70
#